data_AF-A0A9N7R834-F1
#
_entry.id   AF-A0A9N7R834-F1
#
_cell.length_a   1.000
_cell.length_b   1.000
_cell.length_c   1.000
_cell.angle_alpha   90.00
_cell.angle_beta   90.00
_cell.angle_gamma   90.00
#
_symmetry.space_group_name_H-M   'P 1'
#
loop_
_entity.id
_entity.type
_entity.pdbx_description
1 polymer ?
#
loop_
_entity_poly.entity_id
_entity_poly.type
_entity_poly.pdbx_seq_one_letter_code
_entity_poly.pdbx_strand_id
1 'polypeptide(L)'
;VTKFASAFLTLTSILEKKDDLRKMVVHSKWDSLRDVKSKKGKSATATMMSPQFWKDVKMCLSIFEPLVKVLRLVDGDVKPTMGFLYKELTKAKREIKQCYGNMEARYRDVMSIVDKKMKGRLDSPIHLVVCVLNPYYSYADTSLFEDGTVIEGFMKCVETFYHADEDMQDKVVNYELRIFQTREGSFSKKLARPYQNIDYNP
;
A
#
# COMPACT_ATOMS: atom_id res chain seq x y z
N VAL A 1 -5.84 -9.91 -9.13
CA VAL A 1 -5.40 -8.50 -9.41
C VAL A 1 -6.25 -7.73 -10.44
N THR A 2 -6.47 -8.24 -11.66
CA THR A 2 -6.92 -7.45 -12.83
C THR A 2 -8.27 -6.74 -12.67
N LYS A 3 -9.23 -7.32 -11.91
CA LYS A 3 -10.55 -6.69 -11.65
C LYS A 3 -10.47 -5.43 -10.79
N PHE A 4 -9.53 -5.38 -9.83
CA PHE A 4 -9.41 -4.27 -8.90
C PHE A 4 -8.53 -3.13 -9.43
N ALA A 5 -7.69 -3.43 -10.41
CA ALA A 5 -6.77 -2.46 -11.02
C ALA A 5 -7.18 -1.99 -12.42
N SER A 6 -8.36 -2.38 -12.93
CA SER A 6 -8.74 -2.12 -14.34
C SER A 6 -8.69 -0.63 -14.71
N ALA A 7 -9.18 0.25 -13.83
CA ALA A 7 -9.14 1.70 -14.07
C ALA A 7 -7.69 2.24 -14.08
N PHE A 8 -6.86 1.77 -13.15
CA PHE A 8 -5.43 2.11 -13.10
C PHE A 8 -4.72 1.67 -14.38
N LEU A 9 -4.86 0.40 -14.78
CA LEU A 9 -4.26 -0.15 -16.00
C LEU A 9 -4.74 0.59 -17.27
N THR A 10 -6.01 0.97 -17.31
CA THR A 10 -6.57 1.77 -18.41
C THR A 10 -5.90 3.14 -18.48
N LEU A 11 -5.80 3.85 -17.35
CA LEU A 11 -5.14 5.15 -17.28
C LEU A 11 -3.64 5.07 -17.60
N THR A 12 -2.96 4.01 -17.15
CA THR A 12 -1.56 3.73 -17.49
C THR A 12 -1.40 3.56 -18.99
N SER A 13 -2.23 2.71 -19.61
CA SER A 13 -2.20 2.48 -21.05
C SER A 13 -2.48 3.77 -21.85
N ILE A 14 -3.46 4.58 -21.42
CA ILE A 14 -3.74 5.87 -22.03
C ILE A 14 -2.54 6.82 -21.92
N LEU A 15 -1.87 6.87 -20.76
CA LEU A 15 -0.69 7.70 -20.56
C LEU A 15 0.50 7.24 -21.39
N GLU A 16 0.75 5.92 -21.48
CA GLU A 16 1.79 5.34 -22.33
C GLU A 16 1.59 5.67 -23.82
N LYS A 17 0.32 5.75 -24.25
CA LYS A 17 -0.05 6.10 -25.63
C LYS A 17 -0.30 7.58 -25.86
N LYS A 18 0.06 8.45 -24.90
CA LYS A 18 -0.17 9.89 -24.98
C LYS A 18 0.28 10.51 -26.29
N ASP A 19 1.53 10.26 -26.71
CA ASP A 19 2.08 10.91 -27.91
C ASP A 19 1.44 10.38 -29.19
N ASP A 20 1.13 9.08 -29.25
CA ASP A 20 0.43 8.48 -30.37
C ASP A 20 -1.01 9.02 -30.48
N LEU A 21 -1.71 9.14 -29.36
CA LEU A 21 -3.05 9.74 -29.29
C LEU A 21 -3.03 11.21 -29.72
N ARG A 22 -2.01 11.98 -29.32
CA ARG A 22 -1.86 13.39 -29.75
C ARG A 22 -1.57 13.50 -31.25
N LYS A 23 -0.72 12.62 -31.79
CA LYS A 23 -0.46 12.56 -33.25
C LYS A 23 -1.72 12.17 -34.02
N MET A 24 -2.51 11.25 -33.49
CA MET A 24 -3.76 10.81 -34.12
C MET A 24 -4.74 11.98 -34.28
N VAL A 25 -4.93 12.82 -33.25
CA VAL A 25 -5.94 13.89 -33.30
C VAL A 25 -5.54 15.13 -34.11
N VAL A 26 -4.25 15.29 -34.43
CA VAL A 26 -3.76 16.37 -35.30
C VAL A 26 -3.58 15.93 -36.75
N HIS A 27 -3.79 14.65 -37.05
CA HIS A 27 -3.65 14.12 -38.40
C HIS A 27 -4.81 14.58 -39.29
N SER A 28 -4.57 14.92 -40.56
CA SER A 28 -5.60 15.44 -41.48
C SER A 28 -6.81 14.51 -41.65
N LYS A 29 -6.59 13.19 -41.59
CA LYS A 29 -7.66 12.17 -41.59
C LYS A 29 -8.56 12.22 -40.36
N TRP A 30 -8.14 12.79 -39.24
CA TRP A 30 -8.98 12.93 -38.05
C TRP A 30 -10.17 13.87 -38.35
N ASP A 31 -9.89 15.02 -38.96
CA ASP A 31 -10.90 16.04 -39.28
C ASP A 31 -11.90 15.62 -40.36
N SER A 32 -11.55 14.62 -41.17
CA SER A 32 -12.47 14.04 -42.15
C SER A 32 -13.52 13.11 -41.53
N LEU A 33 -13.31 12.63 -40.29
CA LEU A 33 -14.26 11.75 -39.60
C LEU A 33 -15.54 12.52 -39.21
N ARG A 34 -16.71 11.91 -39.46
CA ARG A 34 -17.99 12.50 -39.07
C ARG A 34 -18.13 12.60 -37.54
N ASP A 35 -17.69 11.57 -36.82
CA ASP A 35 -17.91 11.45 -35.38
C ASP A 35 -17.11 12.46 -34.57
N VAL A 36 -15.93 12.88 -35.06
CA VAL A 36 -15.12 13.91 -34.38
C VAL A 36 -15.78 15.29 -34.42
N LYS A 37 -16.67 15.53 -35.40
CA LYS A 37 -17.43 16.79 -35.54
C LYS A 37 -18.61 16.88 -34.56
N SER A 38 -19.02 15.75 -33.98
CA SER A 38 -20.03 15.73 -32.92
C SER A 38 -19.53 16.46 -31.66
N LYS A 39 -20.45 16.87 -30.78
CA LYS A 39 -20.10 17.47 -29.47
C LYS A 39 -19.15 16.58 -28.66
N LYS A 40 -19.39 15.26 -28.66
CA LYS A 40 -18.56 14.28 -27.95
C LYS A 40 -17.17 14.14 -28.58
N GLY A 41 -17.10 14.10 -29.91
CA GLY A 41 -15.84 14.02 -30.66
C GLY A 41 -14.94 15.24 -30.48
N LYS A 42 -15.53 16.44 -30.51
CA LYS A 42 -14.83 17.70 -30.22
C LYS A 42 -14.29 17.70 -28.79
N SER A 43 -15.10 17.25 -27.83
CA SER A 43 -14.67 17.13 -26.43
C SER A 43 -13.50 16.16 -26.28
N ALA A 44 -13.56 14.97 -26.90
CA ALA A 44 -12.49 13.99 -26.85
C ALA A 44 -11.17 14.54 -27.44
N THR A 45 -11.26 15.24 -28.57
CA THR A 45 -10.12 15.92 -29.22
C THR A 45 -9.50 16.95 -28.27
N ALA A 46 -10.33 17.80 -27.65
CA ALA A 46 -9.88 18.80 -26.68
C ALA A 46 -9.21 18.15 -25.45
N THR A 47 -9.78 17.06 -24.93
CA THR A 47 -9.20 16.29 -23.82
C THR A 47 -7.82 15.74 -24.18
N MET A 48 -7.66 15.12 -25.36
CA MET A 48 -6.37 14.57 -25.81
C MET A 48 -5.30 15.65 -26.01
N MET A 49 -5.70 16.87 -26.38
CA MET A 49 -4.77 18.00 -26.54
C MET A 49 -4.46 18.75 -25.23
N SER A 50 -5.28 18.59 -24.19
CA SER A 50 -5.17 19.31 -22.92
C SER A 50 -3.93 18.89 -22.11
N PRO A 51 -2.96 19.79 -21.87
CA PRO A 51 -1.83 19.50 -20.99
C PRO A 51 -2.26 19.19 -19.55
N GLN A 52 -3.32 19.86 -19.08
CA GLN A 52 -3.87 19.69 -17.75
C GLN A 52 -4.43 18.29 -17.56
N PHE A 53 -5.18 17.76 -18.54
CA PHE A 53 -5.69 16.39 -18.51
C PHE A 53 -4.56 15.38 -18.29
N TRP A 54 -3.46 15.48 -19.05
CA TRP A 54 -2.32 14.57 -18.91
C TRP A 54 -1.61 14.72 -17.57
N LYS A 55 -1.53 15.94 -17.03
CA LYS A 55 -0.98 16.19 -15.70
C LYS A 55 -1.83 15.51 -14.63
N ASP A 56 -3.16 15.61 -14.74
CA ASP A 56 -4.10 14.99 -13.81
C ASP A 56 -4.08 13.47 -13.89
N VAL A 57 -4.03 12.89 -15.10
CA VAL A 57 -3.85 11.44 -15.29
C VAL A 57 -2.56 10.96 -14.61
N LYS A 58 -1.44 11.67 -14.82
CA LYS A 58 -0.17 11.34 -14.18
C LYS A 58 -0.26 11.42 -12.65
N MET A 59 -0.90 12.47 -12.13
CA MET A 59 -1.12 12.64 -10.69
C MET A 59 -1.96 11.49 -10.12
N CYS A 60 -3.07 11.14 -10.77
CA CYS A 60 -3.89 10.00 -10.38
C CYS A 60 -3.06 8.71 -10.31
N LEU A 61 -2.28 8.41 -11.35
CA LEU A 61 -1.44 7.21 -11.37
C LEU A 61 -0.43 7.22 -10.22
N SER A 62 0.23 8.34 -9.94
CA SER A 62 1.16 8.45 -8.81
C SER A 62 0.50 8.22 -7.45
N ILE A 63 -0.75 8.64 -7.26
CA ILE A 63 -1.51 8.41 -6.01
C ILE A 63 -1.93 6.94 -5.88
N PHE A 64 -2.37 6.32 -6.97
CA PHE A 64 -2.91 4.96 -6.94
C PHE A 64 -1.83 3.88 -7.02
N GLU A 65 -0.66 4.16 -7.61
CA GLU A 65 0.42 3.19 -7.78
C GLU A 65 0.85 2.54 -6.43
N PRO A 66 1.07 3.28 -5.33
CA PRO A 66 1.40 2.68 -4.04
C PRO A 66 0.31 1.74 -3.52
N LEU A 67 -0.97 2.08 -3.73
CA LEU A 67 -2.10 1.23 -3.34
C LEU A 67 -2.19 -0.02 -4.21
N VAL A 68 -1.91 0.09 -5.51
CA VAL A 68 -1.86 -1.06 -6.42
C VAL A 68 -0.72 -2.00 -6.05
N LYS A 69 0.42 -1.50 -5.58
CA LYS A 69 1.52 -2.33 -5.04
C LYS A 69 1.06 -3.12 -3.81
N VAL A 70 0.37 -2.49 -2.86
CA VAL A 70 -0.21 -3.18 -1.70
C VAL A 70 -1.29 -4.18 -2.12
N LEU A 71 -2.09 -3.90 -3.15
CA LEU A 71 -3.08 -4.85 -3.65
C LEU A 71 -2.42 -6.08 -4.30
N ARG A 72 -1.36 -5.88 -5.09
CA ARG A 72 -0.60 -6.98 -5.70
C ARG A 72 0.08 -7.85 -4.64
N LEU A 73 0.58 -7.21 -3.57
CA LEU A 73 1.13 -7.88 -2.40
C LEU A 73 0.16 -8.92 -1.85
N VAL A 74 -1.06 -8.51 -1.52
CA VAL A 74 -2.04 -9.37 -0.83
C VAL A 74 -2.75 -10.35 -1.75
N ASP A 75 -2.73 -10.11 -3.07
CA ASP A 75 -3.26 -11.03 -4.08
C ASP A 75 -2.24 -12.09 -4.49
N GLY A 76 -0.99 -11.99 -4.02
CA GLY A 76 0.05 -12.98 -4.28
C GLY A 76 -0.13 -14.22 -3.40
N ASP A 77 -0.46 -15.36 -4.01
CA ASP A 77 -0.67 -16.65 -3.30
C ASP A 77 0.64 -17.36 -2.87
N VAL A 78 1.81 -16.80 -3.18
CA VAL A 78 3.10 -17.50 -3.08
C VAL A 78 3.78 -17.33 -1.72
N LYS A 79 3.64 -16.18 -1.06
CA LYS A 79 4.31 -15.88 0.21
C LYS A 79 3.29 -15.38 1.25
N PRO A 80 3.46 -15.71 2.55
CA PRO A 80 2.63 -15.13 3.60
C PRO A 80 2.77 -13.60 3.64
N THR A 81 1.68 -12.88 3.33
CA THR A 81 1.69 -11.41 3.13
C THR A 81 1.16 -10.63 4.33
N MET A 82 0.45 -11.28 5.25
CA MET A 82 -0.14 -10.60 6.41
C MET A 82 0.90 -9.86 7.26
N GLY A 83 2.10 -10.45 7.48
CA GLY A 83 3.21 -9.83 8.21
C GLY A 83 3.84 -8.61 7.53
N PHE A 84 3.49 -8.33 6.27
CA PHE A 84 4.00 -7.19 5.49
C PHE A 84 2.95 -6.10 5.25
N LEU A 85 1.67 -6.47 5.30
CA LEU A 85 0.55 -5.61 4.93
C LEU A 85 0.55 -4.26 5.64
N TYR A 86 0.70 -4.23 6.97
CA TYR A 86 0.62 -2.99 7.74
C TYR A 86 1.74 -1.99 7.39
N LYS A 87 2.99 -2.48 7.29
CA LYS A 87 4.15 -1.64 6.93
C LYS A 87 4.09 -1.20 5.47
N GLU A 88 3.70 -2.06 4.53
CA GLU A 88 3.53 -1.67 3.13
C GLU A 88 2.39 -0.67 2.94
N LEU A 89 1.29 -0.79 3.69
CA LEU A 89 0.21 0.19 3.69
C LEU A 89 0.67 1.54 4.27
N THR A 90 1.44 1.52 5.35
CA THR A 90 2.03 2.73 5.95
C THR A 90 3.01 3.41 5.01
N LYS A 91 3.80 2.62 4.27
CA LYS A 91 4.68 3.10 3.20
C LYS A 91 3.87 3.72 2.05
N ALA A 92 2.80 3.07 1.59
CA ALA A 92 1.91 3.61 0.57
C ALA A 92 1.30 4.95 0.99
N LYS A 93 0.88 5.09 2.26
CA LYS A 93 0.42 6.38 2.81
C LYS A 93 1.50 7.46 2.72
N ARG A 94 2.77 7.14 3.03
CA ARG A 94 3.88 8.11 2.89
C ARG A 94 4.12 8.51 1.44
N GLU A 95 4.13 7.55 0.51
CA GLU A 95 4.32 7.81 -0.92
C GLU A 95 3.20 8.72 -1.47
N ILE A 96 1.94 8.48 -1.11
CA ILE A 96 0.82 9.36 -1.47
C ILE A 96 1.02 10.78 -0.96
N LYS A 97 1.44 10.96 0.31
CA LYS A 97 1.72 12.29 0.88
C LYS A 97 2.82 13.01 0.08
N GLN A 98 3.86 12.29 -0.33
CA GLN A 98 4.95 12.83 -1.15
C GLN A 98 4.47 13.27 -2.54
N CYS A 99 3.53 12.56 -3.18
CA CYS A 99 2.93 12.99 -4.45
C CYS A 99 2.29 14.38 -4.35
N TYR A 100 1.73 14.71 -3.18
CA TYR A 100 1.17 16.02 -2.86
C TYR A 100 2.20 17.03 -2.31
N GLY A 101 3.50 16.73 -2.40
CA GLY A 101 4.57 17.56 -1.87
C GLY A 101 4.56 17.68 -0.35
N ASN A 102 4.02 16.67 0.34
CA ASN A 102 3.81 16.66 1.80
C ASN A 102 2.96 17.83 2.33
N MET A 103 2.19 18.50 1.47
CA MET A 103 1.27 19.56 1.88
C MET A 103 -0.04 18.94 2.38
N GLU A 104 -0.26 18.98 3.71
CA GLU A 104 -1.42 18.35 4.35
C GLU A 104 -2.75 18.80 3.76
N ALA A 105 -2.91 20.10 3.51
CA ALA A 105 -4.11 20.66 2.88
C ALA A 105 -4.46 20.02 1.52
N ARG A 106 -3.51 19.39 0.84
CA ARG A 106 -3.69 18.76 -0.48
C ARG A 106 -3.97 17.26 -0.41
N TYR A 107 -3.48 16.55 0.61
CA TYR A 107 -3.64 15.10 0.72
C TYR A 107 -4.65 14.66 1.77
N ARG A 108 -5.09 15.54 2.68
CA ARG A 108 -5.94 15.20 3.83
C ARG A 108 -7.18 14.40 3.44
N ASP A 109 -7.89 14.81 2.40
CA ASP A 109 -9.13 14.16 1.99
C ASP A 109 -8.87 12.75 1.44
N VAL A 110 -7.81 12.59 0.65
CA VAL A 110 -7.37 11.28 0.15
C VAL A 110 -6.95 10.39 1.32
N MET A 111 -6.20 10.94 2.27
CA MET A 111 -5.71 10.18 3.42
C MET A 111 -6.86 9.76 4.35
N SER A 112 -7.87 10.62 4.53
CA SER A 112 -9.10 10.28 5.26
C SER A 112 -9.83 9.10 4.63
N ILE A 113 -9.89 9.02 3.29
CA ILE A 113 -10.49 7.88 2.58
C ILE A 113 -9.67 6.60 2.84
N VAL A 114 -8.34 6.68 2.74
CA VAL A 114 -7.44 5.54 2.98
C VAL A 114 -7.60 5.05 4.42
N ASP A 115 -7.54 5.95 5.39
CA ASP A 115 -7.67 5.64 6.82
C ASP A 115 -9.03 5.02 7.13
N LYS A 116 -10.12 5.57 6.57
CA LYS A 116 -11.47 5.02 6.71
C LYS A 116 -11.58 3.60 6.15
N LYS A 117 -10.88 3.29 5.04
CA LYS A 117 -10.91 1.96 4.42
C LYS A 117 -10.02 0.95 5.16
N MET A 118 -8.95 1.44 5.79
CA MET A 118 -8.03 0.67 6.61
C MET A 118 -8.64 0.28 7.95
N LYS A 119 -9.31 1.24 8.62
CA LYS A 119 -9.77 1.14 10.01
C LYS A 119 -10.58 -0.13 10.32
N GLY A 120 -10.14 -0.87 11.33
CA GLY A 120 -10.72 -2.12 11.80
C GLY A 120 -10.55 -3.30 10.85
N ARG A 121 -9.82 -3.14 9.74
CA ARG A 121 -9.72 -4.15 8.67
C ARG A 121 -8.29 -4.52 8.37
N LEU A 122 -7.47 -3.54 7.98
CA LEU A 122 -6.07 -3.72 7.59
C LEU A 122 -5.10 -3.26 8.70
N ASP A 123 -5.66 -2.78 9.81
CA ASP A 123 -5.00 -2.34 11.05
C ASP A 123 -5.60 -3.03 12.28
N SER A 124 -6.28 -4.16 12.08
CA SER A 124 -6.81 -4.96 13.19
C SER A 124 -5.66 -5.51 14.05
N PRO A 125 -5.92 -5.87 15.33
CA PRO A 125 -4.91 -6.42 16.23
C PRO A 125 -4.05 -7.52 15.60
N ILE A 126 -4.65 -8.47 14.89
CA ILE A 126 -3.91 -9.56 14.22
C ILE A 126 -2.90 -9.05 13.19
N HIS A 127 -3.22 -8.02 12.40
CA HIS A 127 -2.32 -7.44 11.40
C HIS A 127 -1.15 -6.69 12.05
N LEU A 128 -1.39 -6.05 13.19
CA LEU A 128 -0.35 -5.37 13.98
C LEU A 128 0.61 -6.38 14.61
N VAL A 129 0.07 -7.48 15.16
CA VAL A 129 0.87 -8.55 15.77
C VAL A 129 1.77 -9.25 14.77
N VAL A 130 1.23 -9.68 13.64
CA VAL A 130 2.05 -10.33 12.62
C VAL A 130 3.10 -9.39 12.04
N CYS A 131 2.86 -8.07 12.06
CA CYS A 131 3.84 -7.06 11.68
C CYS A 131 4.98 -6.95 12.70
N VAL A 132 4.68 -6.86 14.01
CA VAL A 132 5.71 -6.77 15.06
C VAL A 132 6.45 -8.07 15.30
N LEU A 133 5.86 -9.21 14.95
CA LEU A 133 6.53 -10.50 15.00
C LEU A 133 7.25 -10.86 13.70
N ASN A 134 7.26 -9.98 12.70
CA ASN A 134 7.99 -10.19 11.45
C ASN A 134 9.46 -9.76 11.61
N PRO A 135 10.43 -10.70 11.64
CA PRO A 135 11.85 -10.36 11.82
C PRO A 135 12.38 -9.42 10.73
N TYR A 136 11.82 -9.44 9.52
CA TYR A 136 12.20 -8.52 8.45
C TYR A 136 12.04 -7.05 8.86
N TYR A 137 10.95 -6.69 9.56
CA TYR A 137 10.72 -5.33 10.00
C TYR A 137 11.25 -5.08 11.41
N SER A 138 10.93 -5.94 12.37
CA SER A 138 11.17 -5.67 13.79
C SER A 138 12.65 -5.67 14.16
N TYR A 139 13.47 -6.38 13.37
CA TYR A 139 14.93 -6.40 13.57
C TYR A 139 15.67 -5.37 12.74
N ALA A 140 15.02 -4.82 11.71
CA ALA A 140 15.51 -3.68 10.96
C ALA A 140 15.18 -2.35 11.66
N ASP A 141 14.07 -2.30 12.39
CA ASP A 141 13.54 -1.10 13.05
C ASP A 141 12.91 -1.48 14.41
N THR A 142 13.70 -1.37 15.47
CA THR A 142 13.26 -1.72 16.83
C THR A 142 12.26 -0.73 17.42
N SER A 143 12.10 0.47 16.83
CA SER A 143 11.08 1.43 17.29
C SER A 143 9.65 0.90 17.10
N LEU A 144 9.47 -0.15 16.30
CA LEU A 144 8.20 -0.85 16.16
C LEU A 144 7.69 -1.43 17.49
N PHE A 145 8.59 -1.80 18.40
CA PHE A 145 8.23 -2.27 19.75
C PHE A 145 7.85 -1.12 20.70
N GLU A 146 8.06 0.12 20.29
CA GLU A 146 7.70 1.33 21.07
C GLU A 146 6.45 2.01 20.50
N ASP A 147 5.96 1.57 19.34
CA ASP A 147 4.72 2.08 18.74
C ASP A 147 3.52 1.63 19.57
N GLY A 148 2.90 2.58 20.28
CA GLY A 148 1.76 2.31 21.15
C GLY A 148 0.57 1.66 20.44
N THR A 149 0.34 1.96 19.16
CA THR A 149 -0.75 1.31 18.39
C THR A 149 -0.43 -0.16 18.17
N VAL A 150 0.82 -0.46 17.80
CA VAL A 150 1.28 -1.83 17.54
C VAL A 150 1.27 -2.66 18.82
N ILE A 151 1.77 -2.11 19.93
CA ILE A 151 1.81 -2.80 21.22
C ILE A 151 0.40 -3.00 21.80
N GLU A 152 -0.49 -2.02 21.70
CA GLU A 152 -1.90 -2.20 22.07
C GLU A 152 -2.57 -3.31 21.23
N GLY A 153 -2.28 -3.36 19.93
CA GLY A 153 -2.72 -4.44 19.05
C GLY A 153 -2.17 -5.81 19.49
N PHE A 154 -0.92 -5.86 19.92
CA PHE A 154 -0.30 -7.06 20.49
C PHE A 154 -1.00 -7.55 21.74
N MET A 155 -1.19 -6.67 22.73
CA MET A 155 -1.87 -7.01 23.97
C MET A 155 -3.29 -7.53 23.73
N LYS A 156 -4.08 -6.85 22.89
CA LYS A 156 -5.44 -7.30 22.52
C LYS A 156 -5.47 -8.70 21.91
N CYS A 157 -4.49 -9.02 21.07
CA CYS A 157 -4.37 -10.37 20.52
C CYS A 157 -4.03 -11.39 21.61
N VAL A 158 -3.08 -11.08 22.49
CA VAL A 158 -2.69 -11.97 23.60
C VAL A 158 -3.88 -12.25 24.52
N GLU A 159 -4.61 -11.22 24.93
CA GLU A 159 -5.85 -11.35 25.73
C GLU A 159 -6.91 -12.23 25.05
N THR A 160 -7.01 -12.13 23.71
CA THR A 160 -7.97 -12.92 22.93
C THR A 160 -7.53 -14.38 22.77
N PHE A 161 -6.24 -14.63 22.48
CA PHE A 161 -5.71 -15.98 22.24
C PHE A 161 -5.56 -16.80 23.52
N TYR A 162 -5.18 -16.16 24.63
CA TYR A 162 -5.01 -16.78 25.94
C TYR A 162 -6.11 -16.33 26.90
N HIS A 163 -7.35 -16.34 26.42
CA HIS A 163 -8.50 -15.92 27.19
C HIS A 163 -8.62 -16.71 28.51
N ALA A 164 -8.72 -15.98 29.63
CA ALA A 164 -8.77 -16.51 31.00
C ALA A 164 -7.50 -17.24 31.50
N ASP A 165 -6.37 -17.11 30.81
CA ASP A 165 -5.06 -17.60 31.25
C ASP A 165 -4.12 -16.43 31.51
N GLU A 166 -4.27 -15.80 32.68
CA GLU A 166 -3.50 -14.62 33.08
C GLU A 166 -1.99 -14.90 33.16
N ASP A 167 -1.62 -16.10 33.62
CA ASP A 167 -0.22 -16.54 33.71
C ASP A 167 0.43 -16.59 32.32
N MET A 168 -0.27 -17.11 31.32
CA MET A 168 0.25 -17.16 29.95
C MET A 168 0.25 -15.77 29.30
N GLN A 169 -0.74 -14.92 29.57
CA GLN A 169 -0.75 -13.54 29.08
C GLN A 169 0.46 -12.76 29.61
N ASP A 170 0.71 -12.82 30.93
CA ASP A 170 1.87 -12.20 31.57
C ASP A 170 3.18 -12.74 30.96
N LYS A 171 3.29 -14.06 30.84
CA LYS A 171 4.45 -14.73 30.25
C LYS A 171 4.74 -14.20 28.83
N VAL A 172 3.72 -14.13 27.98
CA VAL A 172 3.90 -13.73 26.58
C VAL A 172 4.25 -12.25 26.44
N VAL A 173 3.55 -11.38 27.17
CA VAL A 173 3.75 -9.92 27.09
C VAL A 173 5.08 -9.50 27.71
N ASN A 174 5.40 -9.99 28.90
CA ASN A 174 6.51 -9.46 29.69
C ASN A 174 7.83 -10.22 29.48
N TYR A 175 7.78 -11.47 29.00
CA TYR A 175 8.98 -12.30 28.85
C TYR A 175 9.24 -12.74 27.40
N GLU A 176 8.29 -13.43 26.76
CA GLU A 176 8.52 -14.00 25.41
C GLU A 176 8.72 -12.93 24.34
N LEU A 177 7.95 -11.83 24.38
CA LEU A 177 8.12 -10.70 23.45
C LEU A 177 9.52 -10.08 23.59
N ARG A 178 10.04 -9.98 24.81
CA ARG A 178 11.38 -9.45 25.07
C ARG A 178 12.45 -10.38 24.51
N ILE A 179 12.32 -11.70 24.70
CA ILE A 179 13.24 -12.70 24.14
C ILE A 179 13.29 -12.58 22.61
N PHE A 180 12.14 -12.39 21.96
CA PHE A 180 12.07 -12.13 20.53
C PHE A 180 12.78 -10.82 20.16
N GLN A 181 12.48 -9.72 20.86
CA GLN A 181 13.05 -8.39 20.62
C GLN A 181 14.58 -8.37 20.75
N THR A 182 15.13 -8.99 21.80
CA THR A 182 16.58 -9.06 22.06
C THR A 182 17.28 -10.17 21.27
N ARG A 183 16.53 -10.96 20.50
CA ARG A 183 17.01 -12.08 19.68
C ARG A 183 17.68 -13.16 20.52
N GLU A 184 17.15 -13.44 21.70
CA GLU A 184 17.73 -14.42 22.62
C GLU A 184 17.34 -15.87 22.26
N GLY A 185 18.07 -16.83 22.84
CA GLY A 185 17.78 -18.26 22.69
C GLY A 185 17.76 -18.71 21.23
N SER A 186 16.64 -19.33 20.82
CA SER A 186 16.47 -19.84 19.45
C SER A 186 16.43 -18.75 18.37
N PHE A 187 16.05 -17.50 18.72
CA PHE A 187 16.01 -16.38 17.76
C PHE A 187 17.41 -15.84 17.40
N SER A 188 18.43 -16.13 18.22
CA SER A 188 19.84 -15.77 17.93
C SER A 188 20.49 -16.66 16.86
N LYS A 189 19.92 -17.86 16.63
CA LYS A 189 20.57 -18.91 15.84
C LYS A 189 20.66 -18.52 14.36
N LYS A 190 21.70 -19.02 13.68
CA LYS A 190 21.90 -18.79 12.24
C LYS A 190 20.68 -19.19 11.40
N LEU A 191 19.95 -20.23 11.82
CA LEU A 191 18.72 -20.69 11.17
C LEU A 191 17.57 -19.67 11.20
N ALA A 192 17.58 -18.71 12.12
CA ALA A 192 16.57 -17.64 12.19
C ALA A 192 16.91 -16.44 11.29
N ARG A 193 18.14 -16.35 10.76
CA ARG A 193 18.62 -15.22 9.95
C ARG A 193 17.98 -15.11 8.55
N PRO A 194 17.67 -16.21 7.82
CA PRO A 194 17.03 -16.11 6.51
C PRO A 194 15.68 -15.36 6.54
N TYR A 195 14.94 -15.44 7.64
CA TYR A 195 13.67 -14.73 7.83
C TYR A 195 13.82 -13.21 8.04
N GLN A 196 15.06 -12.72 8.19
CA GLN A 196 15.40 -11.30 8.35
C GLN A 196 15.77 -10.68 7.00
N ASN A 197 16.33 -11.48 6.09
CA ASN A 197 16.84 -11.07 4.77
C ASN A 197 16.02 -11.68 3.64
N ILE A 198 14.70 -11.75 3.82
CA ILE A 198 13.82 -12.19 2.73
C ILE A 198 13.98 -11.15 1.62
N ASP A 199 14.53 -11.57 0.47
CA ASP A 199 14.46 -10.78 -0.75
C ASP A 199 12.99 -10.75 -1.16
N TYR A 200 12.34 -9.71 -0.66
CA TYR A 200 10.91 -9.50 -0.75
C TYR A 200 10.69 -8.40 -1.76
N ASN A 201 10.70 -8.80 -3.04
CA ASN A 201 10.34 -7.94 -4.14
C ASN A 201 8.87 -8.25 -4.51
N PRO A 202 7.90 -7.41 -4.09
CA PRO A 202 6.49 -7.59 -4.43
C PRO A 202 6.20 -7.37 -5.92
#